data_AF-A0A954LDD8-F1
#
_entry.id   AF-A0A954LDD8-F1
#
_cell.length_a   1.000
_cell.length_b   1.000
_cell.length_c   1.000
_cell.angle_alpha   90.00
_cell.angle_beta   90.00
_cell.angle_gamma   90.00
#
_symmetry.space_group_name_H-M   'P 1'
#
loop_
_entity.id
_entity.type
_entity.pdbx_description
1 polymer ?
#
loop_
_entity_poly.entity_id
_entity_poly.type
_entity_poly.pdbx_seq_one_letter_code
_entity_poly.pdbx_strand_id
1 'polypeptide(L)'
;MTNTNCLENLACPKCGNDDCLRIAVTAVATVTDDGAEVTGAIDWHDRSFATCPCCGHDGTVGDFRIPAPDKHLHRPDLPPDPEDMNERRSKWADAAIRVFRNVTGTDEEDALGDLLADLMHWSDRNQYDFEAALFRARDHYEAETCDPAQPIANR
;
A
#
# COMPACT_ATOMS: atom_id res chain seq x y z
N MET A 1 -9.13 14.33 -5.85
CA MET A 1 -8.77 13.39 -6.94
C MET A 1 -7.30 13.13 -6.71
N THR A 2 -6.89 11.93 -6.33
CA THR A 2 -5.51 11.70 -5.89
C THR A 2 -4.56 11.85 -7.09
N ASN A 3 -3.55 12.72 -6.95
CA ASN A 3 -2.55 12.94 -7.99
C ASN A 3 -1.74 11.65 -8.23
N THR A 4 -1.61 11.23 -9.49
CA THR A 4 -0.93 9.99 -9.93
C THR A 4 0.37 10.26 -10.70
N ASN A 5 0.92 11.47 -10.58
CA ASN A 5 2.12 11.90 -11.30
C ASN A 5 3.08 12.62 -10.32
N CYS A 6 3.73 13.70 -10.72
CA CYS A 6 4.73 14.42 -9.91
C CYS A 6 4.26 14.90 -8.51
N LEU A 7 2.97 14.81 -8.16
CA LEU A 7 2.48 15.13 -6.80
C LEU A 7 1.85 13.93 -6.10
N GLU A 8 2.16 12.71 -6.53
CA GLU A 8 1.70 11.51 -5.83
C GLU A 8 2.11 11.55 -4.35
N ASN A 9 1.14 11.35 -3.46
CA ASN A 9 1.29 11.42 -2.01
C ASN A 9 1.77 12.78 -1.46
N LEU A 10 1.50 13.89 -2.17
CA LEU A 10 1.76 15.25 -1.68
C LEU A 10 0.45 16.01 -1.46
N ALA A 11 0.27 16.59 -0.28
CA ALA A 11 -0.82 17.51 0.03
C ALA A 11 -0.38 18.58 1.03
N CYS A 12 -0.97 19.77 0.96
CA CYS A 12 -0.70 20.82 1.95
C CYS A 12 -1.18 20.39 3.34
N PRO A 13 -0.31 20.34 4.36
CA PRO A 13 -0.71 19.91 5.72
C PRO A 13 -1.67 20.91 6.40
N LYS A 14 -1.75 22.14 5.90
CA LYS A 14 -2.58 23.20 6.49
C LYS A 14 -4.01 23.25 5.93
N CYS A 15 -4.17 23.07 4.63
CA CYS A 15 -5.47 23.24 3.96
C CYS A 15 -5.92 22.01 3.15
N GLY A 16 -5.12 20.94 3.11
CA GLY A 16 -5.45 19.70 2.42
C GLY A 16 -5.35 19.77 0.89
N ASN A 17 -4.87 20.88 0.31
CA ASN A 17 -4.76 21.03 -1.13
C ASN A 17 -3.69 20.07 -1.70
N ASP A 18 -4.15 19.14 -2.53
CA ASP A 18 -3.38 18.11 -3.26
C ASP A 18 -3.32 18.39 -4.78
N ASP A 19 -4.07 19.38 -5.27
CA ASP A 19 -4.16 19.71 -6.69
C ASP A 19 -2.92 20.44 -7.23
N CYS A 20 -2.28 21.30 -6.42
CA CYS A 20 -1.17 22.15 -6.88
C CYS A 20 -0.22 22.57 -5.76
N LEU A 21 1.07 22.33 -5.95
CA LEU A 21 2.15 22.82 -5.08
C LEU A 21 3.22 23.53 -5.91
N ARG A 22 3.87 24.55 -5.34
CA ARG A 22 5.06 25.17 -5.95
C ARG A 22 6.29 24.57 -5.28
N ILE A 23 7.10 23.85 -6.04
CA ILE A 23 8.27 23.13 -5.54
C ILE A 23 9.54 23.72 -6.16
N ALA A 24 10.57 23.91 -5.36
CA ALA A 24 11.91 24.25 -5.83
C ALA A 24 12.56 23.03 -6.47
N VAL A 25 13.02 23.20 -7.70
CA VAL A 25 13.56 22.11 -8.52
C VAL A 25 15.01 22.39 -8.91
N THR A 26 15.76 21.32 -9.13
CA THR A 26 17.05 21.34 -9.80
C THR A 26 16.82 20.95 -11.26
N ALA A 27 17.33 21.74 -12.20
CA ALA A 27 17.22 21.44 -13.61
C ALA A 27 18.51 21.83 -14.34
N VAL A 28 18.80 21.14 -15.43
CA VAL A 28 19.86 21.52 -16.37
C VAL A 28 19.26 22.49 -17.39
N ALA A 29 19.98 23.57 -17.70
CA ALA A 29 19.53 24.54 -18.68
C ALA A 29 20.66 24.91 -19.63
N THR A 30 20.32 25.10 -20.91
CA THR A 30 21.18 25.75 -21.89
C THR A 30 21.08 27.25 -21.66
N VAL A 31 22.21 27.89 -21.34
CA VAL A 31 22.27 29.32 -21.04
C VAL A 31 23.05 30.04 -22.13
N THR A 32 22.45 31.07 -22.74
CA THR A 32 23.05 31.96 -23.73
C THR A 32 22.84 33.42 -23.32
N ASP A 33 23.41 34.35 -24.10
CA ASP A 33 23.19 35.79 -23.88
C ASP A 33 21.73 36.22 -24.14
N ASP A 34 20.96 35.41 -24.88
CA ASP A 34 19.55 35.67 -25.18
C ASP A 34 18.59 35.06 -24.14
N GLY A 35 19.07 34.22 -23.22
CA GLY A 35 18.27 33.64 -22.15
C GLY A 35 18.71 32.26 -21.67
N ALA A 36 17.85 31.60 -20.89
CA ALA A 36 18.07 30.26 -20.38
C ALA A 36 16.87 29.36 -20.71
N GLU A 37 17.13 28.20 -21.31
CA GLU A 37 16.14 27.19 -21.62
C GLU A 37 16.45 25.91 -20.85
N VAL A 38 15.50 25.44 -20.04
CA VAL A 38 15.65 24.19 -19.29
C VAL A 38 15.60 23.02 -20.28
N THR A 39 16.63 22.19 -20.28
CA THR A 39 16.75 21.01 -21.13
C THR A 39 16.92 19.76 -20.27
N GLY A 40 16.14 18.71 -20.56
CA GLY A 40 16.18 17.45 -19.83
C GLY A 40 15.24 17.38 -18.62
N ALA A 41 15.57 16.52 -17.66
CA ALA A 41 14.73 16.23 -16.51
C ALA A 41 14.79 17.35 -15.45
N ILE A 42 13.63 17.61 -14.85
CA ILE A 42 13.48 18.51 -13.70
C ILE A 42 13.38 17.61 -12.47
N ASP A 43 14.30 17.78 -11.52
CA ASP A 43 14.41 16.95 -10.33
C ASP A 43 14.11 17.73 -9.05
N TRP A 44 13.56 17.05 -8.06
CA TRP A 44 13.30 17.58 -6.72
C TRP A 44 13.27 16.43 -5.73
N HIS A 45 13.56 16.74 -4.47
CA HIS A 45 13.67 15.73 -3.41
C HIS A 45 12.94 16.20 -2.14
N ASP A 46 12.82 15.36 -1.12
CA ASP A 46 12.08 15.68 0.10
C ASP A 46 12.53 16.95 0.81
N ARG A 47 13.81 17.34 0.67
CA ARG A 47 14.34 18.56 1.26
C ARG A 47 14.18 19.81 0.39
N SER A 48 13.57 19.68 -0.79
CA SER A 48 13.30 20.81 -1.68
C SER A 48 12.26 21.72 -1.04
N PHE A 49 12.40 23.02 -1.22
CA PHE A 49 11.39 23.97 -0.73
C PHE A 49 10.05 23.74 -1.44
N ALA A 50 8.96 23.85 -0.69
CA ALA A 50 7.60 23.76 -1.20
C ALA A 50 6.71 24.85 -0.58
N THR A 51 5.80 25.40 -1.38
CA THR A 51 4.78 26.34 -0.89
C THR A 51 3.40 26.02 -1.47
N CYS A 52 2.38 26.11 -0.62
CA CYS A 52 0.98 25.94 -1.01
C CYS A 52 0.44 27.24 -1.60
N PRO A 53 0.04 27.29 -2.88
CA PRO A 53 -0.54 28.50 -3.47
C PRO A 53 -1.92 28.85 -2.90
N CYS A 54 -2.66 27.89 -2.32
CA CYS A 54 -4.01 28.12 -1.79
C CYS A 54 -4.00 28.84 -0.43
N CYS A 55 -3.06 28.51 0.46
CA CYS A 55 -3.04 29.05 1.82
C CYS A 55 -1.72 29.72 2.24
N GLY A 56 -0.72 29.74 1.35
CA GLY A 56 0.61 30.31 1.60
C GLY A 56 1.41 29.60 2.68
N HIS A 57 1.15 28.30 2.89
CA HIS A 57 1.97 27.51 3.81
C HIS A 57 3.30 27.18 3.13
N ASP A 58 4.40 27.43 3.82
CA ASP A 58 5.76 27.16 3.35
C ASP A 58 6.37 26.00 4.16
N GLY A 59 7.17 25.18 3.50
CA GLY A 59 7.89 24.06 4.10
C GLY A 59 8.82 23.38 3.11
N THR A 60 9.17 22.13 3.37
CA THR A 60 9.88 21.23 2.45
C THR A 60 8.90 20.26 1.80
N VAL A 61 9.25 19.67 0.66
CA VAL A 61 8.44 18.62 0.02
C VAL A 61 8.08 17.50 1.01
N GLY A 62 9.00 17.13 1.91
CA GLY A 62 8.77 16.15 2.96
C GLY A 62 7.66 16.56 3.95
N ASP A 63 7.55 17.85 4.27
CA ASP A 63 6.47 18.37 5.14
C ASP A 63 5.09 18.30 4.47
N PHE A 64 5.07 18.22 3.14
CA PHE A 64 3.86 18.08 2.32
C PHE A 64 3.59 16.62 1.95
N ARG A 65 4.48 15.70 2.33
CA ARG A 65 4.28 14.28 2.10
C ARG A 65 3.22 13.78 3.06
N ILE A 66 2.03 13.51 2.52
CA ILE A 66 1.07 12.71 3.26
C ILE A 66 1.60 11.28 3.22
N PRO A 67 1.62 10.56 4.36
CA PRO A 67 1.80 9.12 4.28
C PRO A 67 0.77 8.62 3.27
N ALA A 68 1.22 7.84 2.28
CA ALA A 68 0.31 7.04 1.48
C ALA A 68 -0.68 6.40 2.47
N PRO A 69 -1.99 6.38 2.19
CA PRO A 69 -2.96 5.84 3.14
C PRO A 69 -2.42 4.53 3.67
N ASP A 70 -2.12 4.51 4.96
CA ASP A 70 -1.59 3.32 5.59
C ASP A 70 -2.66 2.26 5.41
N LYS A 71 -2.41 1.30 4.51
CA LYS A 71 -3.32 0.20 4.22
C LYS A 71 -3.50 -0.69 5.45
N HIS A 72 -2.71 -0.46 6.51
CA HIS A 72 -2.80 -1.10 7.81
C HIS A 72 -3.55 -0.28 8.87
N LEU A 73 -4.12 0.90 8.55
CA LEU A 73 -4.96 1.67 9.47
C LEU A 73 -6.46 1.44 9.26
N HIS A 74 -6.83 0.17 9.18
CA HIS A 74 -7.93 -0.32 9.98
C HIS A 74 -7.43 -1.62 10.60
N ARG A 75 -7.07 -1.59 11.89
CA ARG A 75 -7.30 -2.77 12.72
C ARG A 75 -8.78 -2.67 13.10
N PRO A 76 -9.74 -3.17 12.30
CA PRO A 76 -10.97 -3.62 12.94
C PRO A 76 -10.51 -4.58 14.04
N ASP A 77 -11.17 -4.55 15.19
CA ASP A 77 -10.88 -5.45 16.31
C ASP A 77 -10.52 -6.83 15.74
N LEU A 78 -9.24 -7.20 15.89
CA LEU A 78 -8.74 -8.45 15.32
C LEU A 78 -9.68 -9.56 15.80
N PRO A 79 -10.04 -10.51 14.94
CA PRO A 79 -10.86 -11.61 15.40
C PRO A 79 -10.19 -12.27 16.62
N PRO A 80 -10.99 -12.81 17.55
CA PRO A 80 -10.48 -13.52 18.72
C PRO A 80 -9.34 -14.47 18.34
N ASP A 81 -8.31 -14.51 19.19
CA ASP A 81 -7.20 -15.44 19.03
C ASP A 81 -7.25 -16.50 20.15
N PRO A 82 -8.18 -17.48 20.06
CA PRO A 82 -8.23 -18.54 21.05
C PRO A 82 -6.91 -19.31 21.02
N GLU A 83 -6.29 -19.42 22.20
CA GLU A 83 -5.05 -20.18 22.41
C GLU A 83 -3.82 -19.66 21.62
N ASP A 84 -3.81 -18.38 21.21
CA ASP A 84 -2.77 -17.75 20.38
C ASP A 84 -2.54 -18.47 19.03
N MET A 85 -3.52 -19.23 18.54
CA MET A 85 -3.37 -20.04 17.33
C MET A 85 -3.57 -19.24 16.04
N ASN A 86 -4.41 -18.21 16.03
CA ASN A 86 -4.65 -17.37 14.87
C ASN A 86 -3.43 -16.48 14.56
N GLU A 87 -2.73 -15.95 15.56
CA GLU A 87 -1.45 -15.28 15.34
C GLU A 87 -0.38 -16.23 14.79
N ARG A 88 -0.36 -17.48 15.26
CA ARG A 88 0.57 -18.51 14.73
C ARG A 88 0.26 -18.86 13.28
N ARG A 89 -1.01 -19.03 12.92
CA ARG A 89 -1.47 -19.22 11.53
C ARG A 89 -1.04 -18.06 10.64
N SER A 90 -1.19 -16.83 11.12
CA SER A 90 -0.71 -15.63 10.41
C SER A 90 0.81 -15.66 10.18
N LYS A 91 1.60 -16.04 11.20
CA LYS A 91 3.08 -16.16 11.06
C LYS A 91 3.49 -17.25 10.06
N TRP A 92 2.73 -18.34 9.93
CA TRP A 92 2.99 -19.35 8.90
C TRP A 92 2.73 -18.80 7.49
N ALA A 93 1.66 -18.03 7.31
CA ALA A 93 1.38 -17.36 6.05
C ALA A 93 2.45 -16.31 5.70
N ASP A 94 2.91 -15.52 6.67
CA ASP A 94 4.02 -14.55 6.48
C ASP A 94 5.29 -15.24 5.95
N ALA A 95 5.63 -16.43 6.48
CA ALA A 95 6.77 -17.20 5.98
C ALA A 95 6.61 -17.61 4.51
N ALA A 96 5.40 -18.02 4.10
CA ALA A 96 5.13 -18.38 2.69
C ALA A 96 5.25 -17.17 1.77
N ILE A 97 4.68 -16.02 2.15
CA ILE A 97 4.76 -14.76 1.40
C ILE A 97 6.21 -14.29 1.23
N ARG A 98 7.02 -14.34 2.31
CA ARG A 98 8.44 -13.99 2.23
C ARG A 98 9.21 -14.86 1.25
N VAL A 99 8.99 -16.18 1.29
CA VAL A 99 9.65 -17.12 0.38
C VAL A 99 9.22 -16.83 -1.06
N PHE A 100 7.92 -16.65 -1.30
CA PHE A 100 7.37 -16.33 -2.62
C PHE A 100 8.02 -15.06 -3.19
N ARG A 101 7.98 -13.95 -2.46
CA ARG A 101 8.60 -12.67 -2.86
C ARG A 101 10.08 -12.81 -3.18
N ASN A 102 10.82 -13.57 -2.37
CA ASN A 102 12.24 -13.81 -2.61
C ASN A 102 12.52 -14.60 -3.90
N VAL A 103 11.60 -15.48 -4.31
CA VAL A 103 11.76 -16.32 -5.49
C VAL A 103 11.31 -15.59 -6.76
N THR A 104 10.21 -14.84 -6.70
CA THR A 104 9.61 -14.19 -7.88
C THR A 104 10.09 -12.76 -8.09
N GLY A 105 10.54 -12.09 -7.03
CA GLY A 105 10.81 -10.66 -7.06
C GLY A 105 9.55 -9.79 -7.00
N THR A 106 8.37 -10.38 -6.76
CA THR A 106 7.12 -9.64 -6.58
C THR A 106 7.24 -8.69 -5.39
N ASP A 107 6.69 -7.48 -5.54
CA ASP A 107 6.65 -6.51 -4.46
C ASP A 107 5.71 -6.97 -3.32
N GLU A 108 5.66 -6.22 -2.23
CA GLU A 108 4.83 -6.60 -1.10
C GLU A 108 3.33 -6.52 -1.39
N GLU A 109 2.94 -5.59 -2.27
CA GLU A 109 1.56 -5.19 -2.48
C GLU A 109 0.82 -6.23 -3.34
N ASP A 110 1.52 -6.79 -4.33
CA ASP A 110 0.95 -7.76 -5.26
C ASP A 110 1.17 -9.22 -4.80
N ALA A 111 2.08 -9.46 -3.86
CA ALA A 111 2.52 -10.82 -3.47
C ALA A 111 1.40 -11.78 -3.08
N LEU A 112 0.37 -11.33 -2.36
CA LEU A 112 -0.74 -12.20 -1.96
C LEU A 112 -1.62 -12.58 -3.17
N GLY A 113 -1.91 -11.63 -4.05
CA GLY A 113 -2.72 -11.86 -5.24
C GLY A 113 -2.01 -12.78 -6.23
N ASP A 114 -0.74 -12.50 -6.49
CA ASP A 114 0.11 -13.30 -7.37
C ASP A 114 0.27 -14.73 -6.84
N LEU A 115 0.51 -14.91 -5.53
CA LEU A 115 0.61 -16.24 -4.94
C LEU A 115 -0.70 -17.03 -5.09
N LEU A 116 -1.86 -16.39 -4.91
CA LEU A 116 -3.15 -17.05 -5.10
C LEU A 116 -3.34 -17.50 -6.56
N ALA A 117 -2.97 -16.66 -7.54
CA ALA A 117 -3.02 -17.02 -8.94
C ALA A 117 -2.09 -18.20 -9.27
N ASP A 118 -0.88 -18.21 -8.74
CA ASP A 118 0.07 -19.30 -8.90
C ASP A 118 -0.41 -20.60 -8.23
N LEU A 119 -1.09 -20.52 -7.09
CA LEU A 119 -1.71 -21.68 -6.44
C LEU A 119 -2.86 -22.27 -7.27
N MET A 120 -3.63 -21.45 -8.00
CA MET A 120 -4.62 -21.95 -8.96
C MET A 120 -3.93 -22.71 -10.09
N HIS A 121 -2.88 -22.13 -10.68
CA HIS A 121 -2.08 -22.79 -11.71
C HIS A 121 -1.40 -24.07 -11.24
N TRP A 122 -0.96 -24.11 -9.98
CA TRP A 122 -0.41 -25.31 -9.36
C TRP A 122 -1.49 -26.37 -9.17
N SER A 123 -2.69 -25.97 -8.75
CA SER A 123 -3.83 -26.86 -8.54
C SER A 123 -4.25 -27.57 -9.84
N ASP A 124 -4.35 -26.83 -10.95
CA ASP A 124 -4.63 -27.39 -12.28
C ASP A 124 -3.63 -28.48 -12.67
N ARG A 125 -2.34 -28.25 -12.40
CA ARG A 125 -1.25 -29.16 -12.75
C ARG A 125 -1.13 -30.36 -11.82
N ASN A 126 -1.63 -30.25 -10.59
CA ASN A 126 -1.56 -31.28 -9.56
C ASN A 126 -2.91 -31.93 -9.25
N GLN A 127 -3.94 -31.66 -10.06
CA GLN A 127 -5.28 -32.24 -9.95
C GLN A 127 -6.00 -31.92 -8.63
N TYR A 128 -5.81 -30.71 -8.12
CA TYR A 128 -6.57 -30.18 -6.98
C TYR A 128 -7.69 -29.26 -7.47
N ASP A 129 -8.85 -29.35 -6.82
CA ASP A 129 -9.94 -28.38 -7.00
C ASP A 129 -9.69 -27.18 -6.08
N PHE A 130 -9.19 -26.09 -6.67
CA PHE A 130 -8.84 -24.88 -5.93
C PHE A 130 -10.08 -24.23 -5.30
N GLU A 131 -11.21 -24.18 -6.00
CA GLU A 131 -12.43 -23.56 -5.50
C GLU A 131 -13.00 -24.34 -4.31
N ALA A 132 -13.01 -25.67 -4.38
CA ALA A 132 -13.41 -26.49 -3.25
C ALA A 132 -12.45 -26.38 -2.05
N ALA A 133 -11.16 -26.16 -2.29
CA ALA A 133 -10.18 -25.89 -1.23
C ALA A 133 -10.38 -24.51 -0.59
N LEU A 134 -10.59 -23.48 -1.41
CA LEU A 134 -10.85 -22.12 -0.96
C LEU A 134 -12.16 -22.02 -0.18
N PHE A 135 -13.21 -22.73 -0.62
CA PHE A 135 -14.48 -22.83 0.09
C PHE A 135 -14.26 -23.36 1.51
N ARG A 136 -13.56 -24.49 1.66
CA ARG A 136 -13.24 -25.06 2.99
C ARG A 136 -12.35 -24.14 3.82
N ALA A 137 -11.39 -23.45 3.20
CA ALA A 137 -10.52 -22.51 3.90
C ALA A 137 -11.31 -21.33 4.49
N ARG A 138 -12.34 -20.84 3.77
CA ARG A 138 -13.25 -19.80 4.28
C ARG A 138 -14.06 -20.31 5.48
N ASP A 139 -14.62 -21.52 5.40
CA ASP A 139 -15.33 -22.14 6.52
C ASP A 139 -14.43 -22.29 7.76
N HIS A 140 -13.17 -22.71 7.57
CA HIS A 140 -12.20 -22.79 8.66
C HIS A 140 -11.88 -21.44 9.26
N TYR A 141 -11.62 -20.42 8.44
CA TYR A 141 -11.35 -19.07 8.91
C TYR A 141 -12.54 -18.53 9.73
N GLU A 142 -13.77 -18.66 9.24
CA GLU A 142 -14.97 -18.24 9.96
C GLU A 142 -15.10 -18.95 11.32
N ALA A 143 -14.91 -20.27 11.36
CA ALA A 143 -14.98 -21.05 12.61
C ALA A 143 -13.86 -20.67 13.61
N GLU A 144 -12.65 -20.39 13.12
CA GLU A 144 -11.49 -20.03 13.95
C GLU A 144 -11.55 -18.59 14.48
N THR A 145 -12.36 -17.74 13.86
CA THR A 145 -12.47 -16.30 14.15
C THR A 145 -13.82 -15.89 14.75
N CYS A 146 -14.81 -16.78 14.78
CA CYS A 146 -16.09 -16.53 15.43
C CYS A 146 -15.93 -16.50 16.96
N ASP A 147 -16.51 -15.48 17.60
CA ASP A 147 -16.45 -15.30 19.06
C ASP A 147 -17.20 -16.44 19.77
N PRO A 148 -16.53 -17.24 20.63
CA PRO A 148 -17.19 -18.29 21.40
C PRO A 148 -18.21 -17.75 22.42
N ALA A 149 -18.27 -16.43 22.66
CA ALA A 149 -19.11 -15.81 23.69
C ALA A 149 -20.49 -15.32 23.21
N GLN A 150 -20.89 -15.46 21.93
CA GLN A 150 -22.26 -15.12 21.54
C GLN A 150 -23.22 -16.30 21.82
N PRO A 151 -24.17 -16.17 22.77
CA PRO A 151 -25.19 -17.20 22.95
C PRO A 151 -26.02 -17.28 21.66
N ILE A 152 -26.16 -18.49 21.13
CA ILE A 152 -27.15 -18.87 20.12
C ILE A 152 -28.50 -18.23 20.50
N ALA A 153 -28.86 -17.15 19.80
CA ALA A 153 -30.18 -16.57 19.90
C ALA A 153 -31.18 -17.63 19.43
N ASN A 154 -31.89 -18.21 20.39
CA ASN A 154 -32.96 -19.17 20.13
C ASN A 154 -33.98 -18.53 19.17
N ARG A 155 -34.28 -19.26 18.10
CA ARG A 155 -35.37 -18.99 17.16
C ARG A 155 -36.71 -18.87 17.88
#